data_AF-A0A8J3LS15-F1
#
_entry.id   AF-A0A8J3LS15-F1
#
_cell.length_a   1.000
_cell.length_b   1.000
_cell.length_c   1.000
_cell.angle_alpha   90.00
_cell.angle_beta   90.00
_cell.angle_gamma   90.00
#
_symmetry.space_group_name_H-M   'P 1'
#
loop_
_entity.id
_entity.type
_entity.pdbx_description
1 polymer ?
#
loop_
_entity_poly.entity_id
_entity_poly.type
_entity_poly.pdbx_seq_one_letter_code
_entity_poly.pdbx_strand_id
1 'polypeptide(L)'
;MTGYGDNSDHTHHDTSGWIPLSAERIRHQTFRETPLGRRGYRPEEVHLFLGRVAGEVDRWTAAYAEAQSEVHRLRNYFRNQGMATEEDRAREMSNEAITVLVRAQAHADRLIADAQAHASAMQLDARTQAESIVGRARQEADRAAHAYRARAGVEYNADREQSERLAALGRSILAAMSGATTQMEGASAQMRAIGDAFHAELEKLTTMAEAHGARLARHG
;
A
#
# COMPACT_ATOMS: atom_id res chain seq x y z
N MET A 1 -10.49 28.71 -4.93
CA MET A 1 -9.50 27.61 -5.00
C MET A 1 -10.14 26.45 -4.26
N THR A 2 -11.02 25.76 -4.97
CA THR A 2 -11.99 24.81 -4.43
C THR A 2 -11.91 23.60 -5.33
N GLY A 3 -11.43 22.49 -4.79
CA GLY A 3 -11.38 21.23 -5.49
C GLY A 3 -11.37 20.12 -4.47
N TYR A 4 -12.51 19.45 -4.32
CA TYR A 4 -12.62 18.04 -3.94
C TYR A 4 -14.08 17.61 -4.06
N GLY A 5 -14.31 16.47 -4.72
CA GLY A 5 -15.63 15.90 -5.03
C GLY A 5 -15.54 15.16 -6.36
N ASP A 6 -14.89 14.01 -6.36
CA ASP A 6 -15.56 12.70 -6.34
C ASP A 6 -15.86 12.26 -7.77
N ASN A 7 -14.92 11.49 -8.31
CA ASN A 7 -14.97 10.92 -9.65
C ASN A 7 -15.51 9.49 -9.51
N SER A 8 -16.82 9.37 -9.31
CA SER A 8 -17.54 8.11 -9.30
C SER A 8 -18.38 7.97 -10.56
N ASP A 9 -18.09 6.88 -11.28
CA ASP A 9 -18.96 6.16 -12.21
C ASP A 9 -19.77 6.98 -13.22
N HIS A 10 -19.26 7.03 -14.44
CA HIS A 10 -20.07 7.36 -15.62
C HIS A 10 -20.26 6.10 -16.49
N THR A 11 -20.91 5.08 -15.93
CA THR A 11 -21.61 4.07 -16.73
C THR A 11 -23.09 4.42 -16.81
N HIS A 12 -23.41 5.53 -17.48
CA HIS A 12 -24.76 5.76 -17.98
C HIS A 12 -24.85 5.25 -19.42
N HIS A 13 -24.96 3.93 -19.60
CA HIS A 13 -25.66 3.41 -20.77
C HIS A 13 -27.15 3.41 -20.43
N ASP A 14 -27.78 4.56 -20.65
CA ASP A 14 -29.23 4.68 -20.73
C ASP A 14 -29.72 3.94 -21.98
N THR A 15 -29.92 2.62 -21.86
CA THR A 15 -30.81 1.90 -22.77
C THR A 15 -32.24 2.22 -22.36
N SER A 16 -32.69 3.42 -22.73
CA SER A 16 -34.11 3.75 -22.80
C SER A 16 -34.83 2.58 -23.48
N GLY A 17 -35.91 2.10 -22.85
CA GLY A 17 -36.63 0.84 -23.12
C GLY A 17 -37.13 0.65 -24.56
N TRP A 18 -36.21 0.53 -25.49
CA TRP A 18 -36.46 0.22 -26.89
C TRP A 18 -36.77 -1.27 -26.98
N ILE A 19 -38.04 -1.57 -27.17
CA ILE A 19 -38.51 -2.92 -27.45
C ILE A 19 -38.42 -3.11 -28.97
N PRO A 20 -37.53 -3.97 -29.49
CA PRO A 20 -37.42 -4.21 -30.91
C PRO A 20 -38.74 -4.76 -31.46
N LEU A 21 -39.15 -4.23 -32.61
CA LEU A 21 -40.41 -4.60 -33.25
C LEU A 21 -40.33 -6.03 -33.77
N SER A 22 -41.14 -6.95 -33.25
CA SER A 22 -41.16 -8.34 -33.71
C SER A 22 -41.80 -8.47 -35.10
N ALA A 23 -41.32 -9.42 -35.90
CA ALA A 23 -41.89 -9.68 -37.22
C ALA A 23 -43.37 -10.06 -37.16
N GLU A 24 -43.81 -10.77 -36.12
CA GLU A 24 -45.21 -11.09 -35.88
C GLU A 24 -46.05 -9.84 -35.63
N ARG A 25 -45.51 -8.87 -34.88
CA ARG A 25 -46.18 -7.59 -34.65
C ARG A 25 -46.30 -6.77 -35.93
N ILE A 26 -45.31 -6.85 -36.82
CA ILE A 26 -45.35 -6.20 -38.14
C ILE A 26 -46.42 -6.84 -39.03
N ARG A 27 -46.52 -8.18 -39.04
CA ARG A 27 -47.53 -8.92 -39.82
C ARG A 27 -48.96 -8.57 -39.42
N HIS A 28 -49.20 -8.37 -38.12
CA HIS A 28 -50.52 -8.08 -37.57
C HIS A 28 -50.79 -6.58 -37.35
N GLN A 29 -49.89 -5.69 -37.80
CA GLN A 29 -50.08 -4.25 -37.64
C GLN A 29 -51.27 -3.79 -38.49
N THR A 30 -52.28 -3.21 -37.83
CA THR A 30 -53.44 -2.62 -38.49
C THR A 30 -53.25 -1.13 -38.68
N PHE A 31 -53.76 -0.62 -39.80
CA PHE A 31 -53.79 0.81 -40.11
C PHE A 31 -55.24 1.28 -40.21
N ARG A 32 -55.50 2.53 -39.84
CA ARG A 32 -56.83 3.14 -39.99
C ARG A 32 -57.10 3.44 -41.46
N GLU A 33 -58.33 3.22 -41.91
CA GLU A 33 -58.76 3.61 -43.25
C GLU A 33 -58.77 5.13 -43.41
N THR A 34 -58.53 5.58 -44.64
CA THR A 34 -58.49 7.02 -44.94
C THR A 34 -59.91 7.59 -44.97
N PRO A 35 -60.18 8.74 -44.32
CA PRO A 35 -61.50 9.39 -44.36
C PRO A 35 -61.96 9.73 -45.79
N LEU A 36 -63.26 9.66 -46.03
CA LEU A 36 -63.90 9.89 -47.33
C LEU A 36 -63.35 11.16 -48.02
N GLY A 37 -62.93 11.02 -49.28
CA GLY A 37 -62.43 12.13 -50.12
C GLY A 37 -60.92 12.31 -50.16
N ARG A 38 -60.13 11.50 -49.42
CA ARG A 38 -58.66 11.49 -49.51
C ARG A 38 -58.14 10.16 -50.07
N ARG A 39 -57.07 10.19 -50.86
CA ARG A 39 -56.45 8.98 -51.43
C ARG A 39 -55.50 8.37 -50.38
N GLY A 40 -55.78 7.14 -49.96
CA GLY A 40 -54.91 6.33 -49.12
C GLY A 40 -53.99 5.40 -49.93
N TYR A 41 -53.06 4.73 -49.25
CA TYR A 41 -52.31 3.63 -49.84
C TYR A 41 -53.23 2.45 -50.15
N ARG A 42 -52.87 1.64 -51.14
CA ARG A 42 -53.59 0.41 -51.47
C ARG A 42 -53.32 -0.65 -50.39
N PRO A 43 -54.35 -1.19 -49.73
CA PRO A 43 -54.17 -2.16 -48.65
C PRO A 43 -53.29 -3.36 -49.04
N GLU A 44 -53.46 -3.87 -50.25
CA GLU A 44 -52.75 -5.04 -50.76
C GLU A 44 -51.25 -4.77 -50.90
N GLU A 45 -50.87 -3.60 -51.41
CA GLU A 45 -49.46 -3.19 -51.54
C GLU A 45 -48.81 -2.99 -50.17
N VAL A 46 -49.56 -2.43 -49.21
CA VAL A 46 -49.09 -2.27 -47.82
C VAL A 46 -48.90 -3.62 -47.15
N HIS A 47 -49.84 -4.57 -47.31
CA HIS A 47 -49.71 -5.91 -46.75
C HIS A 47 -48.53 -6.69 -47.34
N LEU A 48 -48.30 -6.59 -48.66
CA LEU A 48 -47.12 -7.17 -49.31
C LEU A 48 -45.81 -6.57 -48.78
N PHE A 49 -45.78 -5.26 -48.57
CA PHE A 49 -44.62 -4.58 -47.98
C PHE A 49 -44.37 -5.00 -46.53
N LEU A 50 -45.40 -5.03 -45.68
CA LEU A 50 -45.30 -5.52 -44.30
C LEU A 50 -44.79 -6.96 -44.23
N GLY A 51 -45.26 -7.83 -45.13
CA GLY A 51 -44.77 -9.20 -45.22
C GLY A 51 -43.27 -9.28 -45.53
N ARG A 52 -42.78 -8.45 -46.47
CA ARG A 52 -41.35 -8.37 -46.79
C ARG A 52 -40.52 -7.84 -45.62
N VAL A 53 -40.96 -6.76 -44.98
CA VAL A 53 -40.27 -6.16 -43.83
C VAL A 53 -40.24 -7.14 -42.64
N ALA A 54 -41.35 -7.83 -42.37
CA ALA A 54 -41.39 -8.85 -41.32
C ALA A 54 -40.40 -9.99 -41.61
N GLY A 55 -40.31 -10.47 -42.86
CA GLY A 55 -39.33 -11.48 -43.24
C GLY A 55 -37.88 -11.01 -43.11
N GLU A 56 -37.61 -9.73 -43.37
CA GLU A 56 -36.28 -9.14 -43.16
C GLU A 56 -35.95 -9.05 -41.66
N VAL A 57 -36.90 -8.63 -40.82
CA VAL A 57 -36.73 -8.60 -39.36
C VAL A 57 -36.51 -10.00 -38.78
N ASP A 58 -37.22 -11.02 -39.26
CA ASP A 58 -36.99 -12.41 -38.86
C ASP A 58 -35.56 -12.85 -39.20
N ARG A 59 -35.05 -12.52 -40.40
CA ARG A 59 -33.67 -12.80 -40.80
C ARG A 59 -32.65 -12.10 -39.89
N TRP A 60 -32.83 -10.81 -39.64
CA TRP A 60 -31.91 -10.05 -38.78
C TRP A 60 -31.94 -10.52 -37.33
N THR A 61 -33.11 -10.91 -36.83
CA THR A 61 -33.25 -11.44 -35.48
C THR A 61 -32.55 -12.79 -35.34
N ALA A 62 -32.67 -13.68 -36.32
CA ALA A 62 -31.94 -14.93 -36.36
C ALA A 62 -30.42 -14.72 -36.42
N ALA A 63 -29.94 -13.86 -37.31
CA ALA A 63 -28.51 -13.55 -37.46
C ALA A 63 -27.92 -12.90 -36.20
N TYR A 64 -28.68 -12.00 -35.56
CA TYR A 64 -28.26 -11.37 -34.30
C TYR A 64 -28.18 -12.39 -33.17
N ALA A 65 -29.15 -13.30 -33.06
CA ALA A 65 -29.14 -14.36 -32.05
C ALA A 65 -27.93 -15.30 -32.23
N GLU A 66 -27.59 -15.65 -33.47
CA GLU A 66 -26.40 -16.43 -33.80
C GLU A 66 -25.11 -15.68 -33.41
N ALA A 67 -24.98 -14.42 -33.82
CA ALA A 67 -23.82 -13.60 -33.47
C ALA A 67 -23.65 -13.43 -31.95
N GLN A 68 -24.73 -13.21 -31.21
CA GLN A 68 -24.70 -13.13 -29.75
C GLN A 68 -24.31 -14.46 -29.10
N SER A 69 -24.83 -15.58 -29.63
CA SER A 69 -24.45 -16.91 -29.17
C SER A 69 -22.97 -17.18 -29.40
N GLU A 70 -22.42 -16.72 -30.53
CA GLU A 70 -21.00 -16.84 -30.85
C GLU A 70 -20.12 -15.96 -29.96
N VAL A 71 -20.51 -14.71 -29.71
CA VAL A 71 -19.84 -13.84 -28.74
C VAL A 71 -19.85 -14.48 -27.35
N HIS A 72 -20.98 -15.07 -26.93
CA HIS A 72 -21.09 -15.75 -25.65
C HIS A 72 -20.20 -17.00 -25.60
N ARG A 73 -20.20 -17.80 -26.65
CA ARG A 73 -19.33 -18.97 -26.81
C ARG A 73 -17.86 -18.58 -26.71
N LEU A 74 -17.45 -17.54 -27.42
CA LEU A 74 -16.07 -17.09 -27.48
C LEU A 74 -15.60 -16.50 -26.13
N ARG A 75 -16.45 -15.70 -25.48
CA ARG A 75 -16.20 -15.22 -24.11
C ARG A 75 -16.03 -16.38 -23.12
N ASN A 76 -16.89 -17.39 -23.20
CA ASN A 76 -16.79 -18.57 -22.35
C ASN A 76 -15.57 -19.43 -22.69
N TYR A 77 -15.21 -19.56 -23.96
CA TYR A 77 -14.01 -20.26 -24.41
C TYR A 77 -12.75 -19.61 -23.83
N PHE A 78 -12.61 -18.29 -23.94
CA PHE A 78 -11.46 -17.57 -23.38
C PHE A 78 -11.41 -17.65 -21.86
N ARG A 79 -12.57 -17.54 -21.19
CA ARG A 79 -12.68 -17.74 -19.74
C ARG A 79 -12.25 -19.13 -19.31
N ASN A 80 -12.71 -20.17 -20.01
CA ASN A 80 -12.48 -21.57 -19.65
C ASN A 80 -11.06 -22.05 -20.01
N GLN A 81 -10.43 -21.47 -21.03
CA GLN A 81 -9.04 -21.77 -21.39
C GLN A 81 -8.01 -20.97 -20.57
N GLY A 82 -8.44 -20.15 -19.60
CA GLY A 82 -7.53 -19.36 -18.76
C GLY A 82 -6.78 -18.25 -19.54
N MET A 83 -7.22 -17.95 -20.76
CA MET A 83 -6.70 -16.85 -21.56
C MET A 83 -7.39 -15.57 -21.08
N ALA A 84 -6.99 -15.10 -19.90
CA ALA A 84 -7.35 -13.76 -19.42
C ALA A 84 -7.01 -12.76 -20.54
N THR A 85 -7.97 -11.90 -20.89
CA THR A 85 -7.71 -10.86 -21.88
C THR A 85 -6.57 -9.98 -21.38
N GLU A 86 -5.86 -9.31 -22.27
CA GLU A 86 -4.71 -8.50 -21.89
C GLU A 86 -5.09 -7.39 -20.88
N GLU A 87 -6.33 -6.89 -20.96
CA GLU A 87 -6.93 -6.01 -19.96
C GLU A 87 -7.12 -6.68 -18.58
N ASP A 88 -7.59 -7.92 -18.53
CA ASP A 88 -7.79 -8.65 -17.27
C ASP A 88 -6.46 -8.94 -16.57
N ARG A 89 -5.43 -9.33 -17.35
CA ARG A 89 -4.07 -9.55 -16.83
C ARG A 89 -3.46 -8.25 -16.30
N ALA A 90 -3.62 -7.14 -17.03
CA ALA A 90 -3.13 -5.84 -16.59
C ALA A 90 -3.81 -5.37 -15.29
N ARG A 91 -5.13 -5.59 -15.15
CA ARG A 91 -5.87 -5.30 -13.91
C ARG A 91 -5.41 -6.18 -12.75
N GLU A 92 -5.21 -7.46 -12.98
CA GLU A 92 -4.74 -8.39 -11.93
C GLU A 92 -3.31 -8.06 -11.46
N MET A 93 -2.38 -7.80 -12.39
CA MET A 93 -1.04 -7.33 -12.06
C MET A 93 -1.06 -6.00 -11.29
N SER A 94 -1.94 -5.07 -11.67
CA SER A 94 -2.13 -3.81 -10.93
C SER A 94 -2.63 -4.07 -9.51
N ASN A 95 -3.60 -4.97 -9.33
CA ASN A 95 -4.14 -5.31 -8.01
C ASN A 95 -3.09 -6.01 -7.13
N GLU A 96 -2.29 -6.89 -7.72
CA GLU A 96 -1.18 -7.54 -7.02
C GLU A 96 -0.10 -6.53 -6.61
N ALA A 97 0.29 -5.63 -7.52
CA ALA A 97 1.24 -4.55 -7.21
C ALA A 97 0.72 -3.62 -6.10
N ILE A 98 -0.56 -3.26 -6.12
CA ILE A 98 -1.21 -2.49 -5.05
C ILE A 98 -1.17 -3.27 -3.73
N THR A 99 -1.46 -4.57 -3.76
CA THR A 99 -1.43 -5.43 -2.56
C THR A 99 -0.03 -5.49 -1.95
N VAL A 100 1.00 -5.65 -2.79
CA VAL A 100 2.41 -5.64 -2.36
C VAL A 100 2.78 -4.26 -1.79
N LEU A 101 2.37 -3.17 -2.45
CA LEU A 101 2.62 -1.81 -1.96
C LEU A 101 2.00 -1.57 -0.59
N VAL A 102 0.73 -1.95 -0.40
CA VAL A 102 0.04 -1.83 0.89
C VAL A 102 0.74 -2.64 1.99
N ARG A 103 1.19 -3.86 1.68
CA ARG A 103 1.98 -4.67 2.62
C ARG A 103 3.32 -4.03 2.96
N ALA A 104 4.02 -3.49 1.96
CA ALA A 104 5.30 -2.82 2.15
C ALA A 104 5.14 -1.54 2.99
N GLN A 105 4.09 -0.74 2.74
CA GLN A 105 3.75 0.45 3.53
C GLN A 105 3.46 0.09 4.99
N ALA A 106 2.58 -0.88 5.23
CA ALA A 106 2.30 -1.35 6.59
C ALA A 106 3.55 -1.89 7.31
N HIS A 107 4.49 -2.49 6.58
CA HIS A 107 5.76 -2.93 7.13
C HIS A 107 6.68 -1.76 7.47
N ALA A 108 6.78 -0.76 6.60
CA ALA A 108 7.54 0.47 6.85
C ALA A 108 7.00 1.22 8.07
N ASP A 109 5.68 1.36 8.20
CA ASP A 109 5.05 2.00 9.36
C ASP A 109 5.39 1.29 10.67
N ARG A 110 5.43 -0.05 10.68
CA ARG A 110 5.88 -0.82 11.84
C ARG A 110 7.35 -0.56 12.17
N LEU A 111 8.23 -0.57 11.17
CA LEU A 111 9.66 -0.29 11.39
C LEU A 111 9.88 1.11 11.96
N ILE A 112 9.11 2.11 11.49
CA ILE A 112 9.17 3.47 12.03
C ILE A 112 8.70 3.48 13.49
N ALA A 113 7.58 2.83 13.81
CA ALA A 113 7.06 2.75 15.17
C ALA A 113 8.05 2.05 16.12
N ASP A 114 8.64 0.94 15.69
CA ASP A 114 9.65 0.20 16.47
C ASP A 114 10.91 1.04 16.69
N ALA A 115 11.40 1.73 15.65
CA ALA A 115 12.56 2.61 15.75
C ALA A 115 12.29 3.79 16.70
N GLN A 116 11.10 4.38 16.64
CA GLN A 116 10.70 5.47 17.54
C GLN A 116 10.59 5.00 19.00
N ALA A 117 10.00 3.82 19.23
CA ALA A 117 9.93 3.21 20.55
C ALA A 117 11.33 2.93 21.12
N HIS A 118 12.21 2.35 20.30
CA HIS A 118 13.58 2.06 20.70
C HIS A 118 14.40 3.32 20.99
N ALA A 119 14.27 4.36 20.17
CA ALA A 119 14.91 5.66 20.40
C ALA A 119 14.43 6.30 21.71
N SER A 120 13.12 6.25 21.97
CA SER A 120 12.53 6.78 23.21
C SER A 120 13.05 6.03 24.45
N ALA A 121 13.16 4.70 24.36
CA ALA A 121 13.75 3.87 25.42
C ALA A 121 15.22 4.22 25.66
N MET A 122 16.02 4.35 24.59
CA MET A 122 17.43 4.73 24.67
C MET A 122 17.63 6.10 25.31
N GLN A 123 16.77 7.08 25.00
CA GLN A 123 16.81 8.40 25.63
C GLN A 123 16.50 8.35 27.12
N LEU A 124 15.53 7.52 27.53
CA LEU A 124 15.20 7.33 28.94
C LEU A 124 16.38 6.68 29.69
N ASP A 125 16.94 5.62 29.14
CA ASP A 125 18.09 4.93 29.72
C ASP A 125 19.30 5.85 29.86
N ALA A 126 19.61 6.62 28.82
CA ALA A 126 20.70 7.59 28.84
C ALA A 126 20.49 8.66 29.94
N ARG A 127 19.25 9.12 30.13
CA ARG A 127 18.91 10.07 31.19
C ARG A 127 19.10 9.46 32.57
N THR A 128 18.59 8.25 32.81
CA THR A 128 18.77 7.54 34.07
C THR A 128 20.24 7.28 34.36
N GLN A 129 21.03 6.88 33.36
CA GLN A 129 22.46 6.69 33.50
C GLN A 129 23.16 8.01 33.87
N ALA A 130 22.85 9.11 33.19
CA ALA A 130 23.41 10.43 33.49
C ALA A 130 23.13 10.86 34.93
N GLU A 131 21.88 10.69 35.39
CA GLU A 131 21.48 10.97 36.77
C GLU A 131 22.28 10.12 37.77
N SER A 132 22.49 8.83 37.48
CA SER A 132 23.29 7.94 38.32
C SER A 132 24.77 8.34 38.38
N ILE A 133 25.35 8.78 37.25
CA ILE A 133 26.74 9.23 37.15
C ILE A 133 26.94 10.49 37.99
N VAL A 134 26.05 11.47 37.83
CA VAL A 134 26.08 12.70 38.62
C VAL A 134 25.93 12.40 40.12
N GLY A 135 25.03 11.47 40.48
CA GLY A 135 24.87 11.01 41.86
C GLY A 135 26.14 10.40 42.45
N ARG A 136 26.78 9.48 41.72
CA ARG A 136 28.06 8.86 42.13
C ARG A 136 29.18 9.88 42.25
N ALA A 137 29.29 10.78 41.27
CA ALA A 137 30.31 11.82 41.25
C ALA A 137 30.18 12.75 42.46
N ARG A 138 28.95 13.14 42.84
CA ARG A 138 28.68 13.92 44.05
C ARG A 138 29.10 13.18 45.32
N GLN A 139 28.75 11.90 45.45
CA GLN A 139 29.17 11.09 46.61
C GLN A 139 30.69 10.96 46.71
N GLU A 140 31.40 10.78 45.59
CA GLU A 140 32.85 10.73 45.56
C GLU A 140 33.48 12.08 45.94
N ALA A 141 32.90 13.19 45.49
CA ALA A 141 33.30 14.54 45.88
C ALA A 141 33.18 14.75 47.40
N ASP A 142 32.05 14.34 47.98
CA ASP A 142 31.83 14.46 49.42
C ASP A 142 32.78 13.55 50.21
N ARG A 143 33.03 12.32 49.74
CA ARG A 143 34.05 11.43 50.33
C ARG A 143 35.44 12.07 50.29
N ALA A 144 35.83 12.66 49.16
CA ALA A 144 37.12 13.33 49.02
C ALA A 144 37.25 14.52 49.98
N ALA A 145 36.18 15.31 50.14
CA ALA A 145 36.11 16.39 51.11
C ALA A 145 36.27 15.90 52.55
N HIS A 146 35.54 14.85 52.93
CA HIS A 146 35.65 14.25 54.27
C HIS A 146 37.07 13.72 54.53
N ALA A 147 37.67 13.05 53.55
CA ALA A 147 39.05 12.56 53.65
C ALA A 147 40.06 13.72 53.78
N TYR A 148 39.85 14.82 53.05
CA TYR A 148 40.67 16.03 53.20
C TYR A 148 40.55 16.65 54.61
N ARG A 149 39.34 16.81 55.12
CA ARG A 149 39.15 17.36 56.48
C ARG A 149 39.80 16.50 57.55
N ALA A 150 39.66 15.17 57.44
CA ALA A 150 40.26 14.22 58.38
C ALA A 150 41.80 14.30 58.38
N ARG A 151 42.43 14.49 57.20
CA ARG A 151 43.89 14.59 57.08
C ARG A 151 44.45 15.98 57.40
N ALA A 152 43.70 17.05 57.14
CA ALA A 152 44.16 18.43 57.31
C ALA A 152 44.20 18.85 58.78
N GLY A 153 43.28 18.34 59.61
CA GLY A 153 43.22 18.68 61.03
C GLY A 153 43.16 20.19 61.26
N VAL A 154 44.18 20.74 61.91
CA VAL A 154 44.28 22.18 62.22
C VAL A 154 44.68 23.03 61.01
N GLU A 155 45.31 22.43 59.98
CA GLU A 155 45.72 23.10 58.74
C GLU A 155 44.62 23.10 57.66
N TYR A 156 43.35 23.13 58.09
CA TYR A 156 42.20 23.17 57.19
C TYR A 156 42.22 24.41 56.29
N ASN A 157 42.04 24.19 54.98
CA ASN A 157 41.87 25.24 53.99
C ASN A 157 40.68 24.91 53.06
N ALA A 158 39.72 25.84 52.99
CA ALA A 158 38.50 25.66 52.20
C ALA A 158 38.75 25.57 50.68
N ASP A 159 39.69 26.35 50.14
CA ASP A 159 40.04 26.31 48.71
C ASP A 159 40.70 24.98 48.33
N ARG A 160 41.49 24.41 49.26
CA ARG A 160 42.11 23.10 49.09
C ARG A 160 41.06 21.99 49.11
N GLU A 161 40.08 22.06 50.00
CA GLU A 161 38.94 21.12 50.02
C GLU A 161 38.15 21.19 48.70
N GLN A 162 37.84 22.40 48.23
CA GLN A 162 37.11 22.60 46.99
C GLN A 162 37.87 22.06 45.77
N SER A 163 39.19 22.23 45.75
CA SER A 163 40.05 21.66 44.71
C SER A 163 40.01 20.12 44.72
N GLU A 164 40.02 19.49 45.88
CA GLU A 164 39.89 18.03 46.03
C GLU A 164 38.52 17.51 45.57
N ARG A 165 37.44 18.22 45.91
CA ARG A 165 36.08 17.92 45.44
C ARG A 165 35.99 17.96 43.92
N LEU A 166 36.48 19.05 43.31
CA LEU A 166 36.46 19.22 41.85
C LEU A 166 37.32 18.17 41.14
N ALA A 167 38.49 17.83 41.70
CA ALA A 167 39.34 16.77 41.17
C ALA A 167 38.66 15.40 41.24
N ALA A 168 37.94 15.09 42.32
CA ALA A 168 37.16 13.86 42.44
C ALA A 168 35.99 13.82 41.44
N LEU A 169 35.23 14.91 41.30
CA LEU A 169 34.17 15.04 40.30
C LEU A 169 34.70 14.81 38.89
N GLY A 170 35.81 15.47 38.54
CA GLY A 170 36.43 15.34 37.22
C GLY A 170 36.82 13.90 36.89
N ARG A 171 37.44 13.18 37.82
CA ARG A 171 37.78 11.76 37.63
C ARG A 171 36.54 10.88 37.44
N SER A 172 35.51 11.11 38.25
CA SER A 172 34.26 10.34 38.17
C SER A 172 33.55 10.52 36.83
N ILE A 173 33.46 11.77 36.36
CA ILE A 173 32.83 12.10 35.07
C ILE A 173 33.65 11.52 33.91
N LEU A 174 34.97 11.67 33.93
CA LEU A 174 35.84 11.11 32.87
C LEU A 174 35.74 9.58 32.78
N ALA A 175 35.71 8.88 33.93
CA ALA A 175 35.53 7.43 33.96
C ALA A 175 34.14 7.00 33.46
N ALA A 176 33.11 7.78 33.74
CA ALA A 176 31.77 7.54 33.22
C ALA A 176 31.68 7.79 31.71
N MET A 177 32.30 8.86 31.22
CA MET A 177 32.35 9.17 29.79
C MET A 177 33.09 8.08 29.00
N SER A 178 34.24 7.61 29.48
CA SER A 178 34.97 6.53 28.82
C SER A 178 34.20 5.20 28.81
N GLY A 179 33.46 4.92 29.89
CA GLY A 179 32.52 3.79 29.93
C GLY A 179 31.40 3.93 28.90
N ALA A 180 30.77 5.11 28.83
CA ALA A 180 29.69 5.39 27.89
C ALA A 180 30.16 5.33 26.43
N THR A 181 31.33 5.88 26.08
CA THR A 181 31.87 5.78 24.72
C THR A 181 32.12 4.34 24.31
N THR A 182 32.69 3.53 25.19
CA THR A 182 32.93 2.10 24.93
C THR A 182 31.61 1.35 24.70
N GLN A 183 30.58 1.66 25.51
CA GLN A 183 29.25 1.06 25.35
C GLN A 183 28.58 1.48 24.05
N MET A 184 28.66 2.76 23.66
CA MET A 184 28.11 3.27 22.40
C MET A 184 28.80 2.66 21.18
N GLU A 185 30.12 2.49 21.23
CA GLU A 185 30.88 1.81 20.18
C GLU A 185 30.43 0.34 20.04
N GLY A 186 30.25 -0.36 21.17
CA GLY A 186 29.72 -1.73 21.18
C GLY A 186 28.30 -1.83 20.63
N ALA A 187 27.39 -0.95 21.05
CA ALA A 187 26.02 -0.89 20.55
C ALA A 187 25.96 -0.56 19.05
N SER A 188 26.83 0.34 18.57
CA SER A 188 26.95 0.69 17.15
C SER A 188 27.48 -0.47 16.32
N ALA A 189 28.47 -1.20 16.83
CA ALA A 189 28.97 -2.41 16.18
C ALA A 189 27.89 -3.49 16.08
N GLN A 190 27.11 -3.67 17.15
CA GLN A 190 25.99 -4.61 17.16
C GLN A 190 24.88 -4.21 16.19
N MET A 191 24.50 -2.93 16.14
CA MET A 191 23.50 -2.43 15.18
C MET A 191 23.96 -2.62 13.73
N ARG A 192 25.24 -2.36 13.41
CA ARG A 192 25.78 -2.65 12.07
C ARG A 192 25.70 -4.14 11.75
N ALA A 193 26.12 -5.02 12.67
CA ALA A 193 26.06 -6.46 12.44
C ALA A 193 24.63 -6.97 12.20
N ILE A 194 23.65 -6.43 12.93
CA ILE A 194 22.22 -6.74 12.69
C ILE A 194 21.78 -6.22 11.32
N GLY A 195 22.17 -4.98 10.96
CA GLY A 195 21.88 -4.40 9.65
C GLY A 195 22.45 -5.21 8.49
N ASP A 196 23.71 -5.63 8.60
CA ASP A 196 24.39 -6.45 7.60
C ASP A 196 23.71 -7.83 7.46
N ALA A 197 23.33 -8.45 8.58
CA ALA A 197 22.59 -9.72 8.57
C ALA A 197 21.20 -9.59 7.94
N PHE A 198 20.47 -8.51 8.21
CA PHE A 198 19.17 -8.24 7.59
C PHE A 198 19.31 -7.97 6.10
N HIS A 199 20.33 -7.19 5.70
CA HIS A 199 20.62 -6.92 4.30
C HIS A 199 20.92 -8.20 3.53
N ALA A 200 21.73 -9.10 4.10
CA ALA A 200 22.02 -10.41 3.52
C ALA A 200 20.75 -11.27 3.36
N GLU A 201 19.82 -11.23 4.32
CA GLU A 201 18.55 -11.97 4.20
C GLU A 201 17.63 -11.36 3.14
N LEU A 202 17.60 -10.03 2.99
CA LEU A 202 16.89 -9.36 1.89
C LEU A 202 17.48 -9.73 0.53
N GLU A 203 18.82 -9.75 0.40
CA GLU A 203 19.52 -10.17 -0.82
C GLU A 203 19.16 -11.61 -1.20
N LYS A 204 19.08 -12.49 -0.20
CA LYS A 204 18.66 -13.88 -0.39
C LYS A 204 17.21 -13.98 -0.88
N LEU A 205 16.31 -13.16 -0.35
CA LEU A 205 14.90 -13.16 -0.76
C LEU A 205 14.71 -12.59 -2.18
N THR A 206 15.42 -11.52 -2.54
CA THR A 206 15.36 -10.98 -3.91
C THR A 206 15.95 -11.94 -4.94
N THR A 207 17.09 -12.56 -4.64
CA THR A 207 17.71 -13.54 -5.55
C THR A 207 16.83 -14.80 -5.71
N MET A 208 16.13 -15.23 -4.65
CA MET A 208 15.12 -16.29 -4.75
C MET A 208 13.92 -15.90 -5.63
N ALA A 209 13.43 -14.67 -5.52
CA ALA A 209 12.34 -14.16 -6.36
C ALA A 209 12.75 -14.09 -7.84
N GLU A 210 13.96 -13.59 -8.14
CA GLU A 210 14.53 -13.55 -9.49
C GLU A 210 14.71 -14.96 -10.08
N ALA A 211 15.23 -15.90 -9.29
CA ALA A 211 15.40 -17.28 -9.70
C ALA A 211 14.06 -17.97 -10.02
N HIS A 212 12.99 -17.62 -9.31
CA HIS A 212 11.65 -18.12 -9.60
C HIS A 212 11.09 -17.56 -10.90
N GLY A 213 11.24 -16.26 -11.15
CA GLY A 213 10.85 -15.61 -12.41
C GLY A 213 11.58 -16.17 -13.63
N ALA A 214 12.90 -16.40 -13.52
CA ALA A 214 13.71 -16.99 -14.59
C ALA A 214 13.39 -18.47 -14.86
N ARG A 215 12.69 -19.16 -13.96
CA ARG A 215 12.23 -20.54 -14.15
C ARG A 215 10.90 -20.60 -14.90
N LEU A 216 10.03 -19.63 -14.67
CA LEU A 216 8.76 -19.48 -15.38
C LEU A 216 8.98 -19.05 -16.84
N ALA A 217 9.96 -18.16 -17.09
CA ALA A 217 10.30 -17.70 -18.45
C ALA A 217 10.96 -18.77 -19.35
N ARG A 218 11.42 -19.90 -18.79
CA ARG A 218 12.03 -21.01 -19.55
C ARG A 218 11.06 -22.14 -19.91
N HIS A 219 9.81 -22.07 -19.45
CA HIS A 219 8.79 -23.08 -19.68
C HIS A 219 7.51 -22.55 -20.36
N GLY A 220 7.52 -21.31 -20.86
CA GLY A 220 6.54 -20.78 -21.80
C GLY A 220 7.13 -20.71 -23.20
#